data_AF-A0AA42UDW9-F1
#
_entry.id   AF-A0AA42UDW9-F1
#
_cell.length_a   1.000
_cell.length_b   1.000
_cell.length_c   1.000
_cell.angle_alpha   90.00
_cell.angle_beta   90.00
_cell.angle_gamma   90.00
#
_symmetry.space_group_name_H-M   'P 1'
#
loop_
_entity.id
_entity.type
_entity.pdbx_description
1 polymer ?
#
loop_
_entity_poly.entity_id
_entity_poly.type
_entity_poly.pdbx_seq_one_letter_code
_entity_poly.pdbx_strand_id
1 'polypeptide(L)'
;MKLKSILLIIFCIQAIVLDAQETYKITYERFSNGKKVEESNPIQVIANIKETVIGKQQSFSNSSNYPDEMFYYTKTNPSIISLITQFDPTNSIITNDSVAFNKSVFTISKETKRILGLRCKKATTNINSNTIDVWFVDNMDLNASPTMVGMNLGFVLELTRNNNSTIRASKIEREKDLIPSQFIQKELHQNRVDLLTYKDIIWKSKFVDIPLLSHQQVNFSKDFSSNDSIYRFANGTVVIRKIKIPQIKVGSQVFLNVSQQSNGDAYDRTGSVFLIPRDSKITFMDGLQKGINQLPIYTSANNKKYQGYFLTENYSPTIELMRFFTPFGIKKFNHIQLKNQTWETEAKYRQEITEFQGLLSNQEVLIGFFIGNYDQGGHIISANISVHPSGSTTMPIKKALPIFNTANVMEMAGQEYPTLFENPNGFTVEFTLKEDYNNAKLRFTTTGHGGWENGDEFVPKENSIFLDGQKVFNIVPWRQDCGSYRAYNPASGNFDNGLSSSDYSRSNWCPGTITNPYFINLGDLKAGKHSIQVKIPQGKPEGNSFSYWNVSGVLLGE
;
A
#
# COMPACT_ATOMS: atom_id res chain seq x y z
N MET A 1 -50.69 47.73 -74.45
CA MET A 1 -50.61 46.44 -75.17
C MET A 1 -49.14 46.05 -75.30
N LYS A 2 -48.83 44.77 -75.09
CA LYS A 2 -47.50 44.12 -75.00
C LYS A 2 -46.98 43.97 -73.57
N LEU A 3 -47.14 42.78 -73.00
CA LEU A 3 -46.25 42.27 -71.97
C LEU A 3 -45.77 40.88 -72.41
N LYS A 4 -44.47 40.78 -72.71
CA LYS A 4 -43.77 39.52 -72.95
C LYS A 4 -43.41 38.95 -71.58
N SER A 5 -43.89 37.74 -71.27
CA SER A 5 -43.43 36.97 -70.12
C SER A 5 -42.08 36.33 -70.44
N ILE A 6 -41.02 36.81 -69.79
CA ILE A 6 -39.71 36.18 -69.75
C ILE A 6 -39.62 35.44 -68.41
N LEU A 7 -39.35 34.13 -68.53
CA LEU A 7 -39.06 33.21 -67.45
C LEU A 7 -37.70 33.58 -66.84
N LEU A 8 -37.65 34.00 -65.58
CA LEU A 8 -36.41 34.23 -64.83
C LEU A 8 -36.25 33.13 -63.77
N ILE A 9 -35.42 32.14 -64.07
CA ILE A 9 -34.95 31.14 -63.12
C ILE A 9 -33.83 31.79 -62.30
N ILE A 10 -34.08 32.03 -61.02
CA ILE A 10 -33.08 32.49 -60.04
C ILE A 10 -32.30 31.26 -59.56
N PHE A 11 -31.05 31.13 -60.01
CA PHE A 11 -30.09 30.22 -59.42
C PHE A 11 -29.47 30.91 -58.19
N CYS A 12 -29.96 30.59 -56.99
CA CYS A 12 -29.29 30.93 -55.75
C CYS A 12 -28.07 30.01 -55.58
N ILE A 13 -26.89 30.50 -55.93
CA ILE A 13 -25.63 29.91 -55.48
C ILE A 13 -25.49 30.28 -54.00
N GLN A 14 -25.87 29.35 -53.11
CA GLN A 14 -25.43 29.40 -51.72
C GLN A 14 -23.94 29.09 -51.70
N ALA A 15 -23.12 30.13 -51.53
CA ALA A 15 -21.73 29.96 -51.16
C ALA A 15 -21.69 29.36 -49.74
N ILE A 16 -21.49 28.05 -49.65
CA ILE A 16 -21.10 27.40 -48.39
C ILE A 16 -19.65 27.83 -48.14
N VAL A 17 -19.48 28.90 -47.36
CA VAL A 17 -18.18 29.20 -46.74
C VAL A 17 -18.00 28.15 -45.65
N LEU A 18 -17.31 27.06 -45.99
CA LEU A 18 -16.67 26.23 -44.98
C LEU A 18 -15.57 27.10 -44.36
N ASP A 19 -15.87 27.71 -43.22
CA ASP A 19 -14.86 28.41 -42.42
C ASP A 19 -13.87 27.36 -41.90
N ALA A 20 -12.69 27.29 -42.52
CA ALA A 20 -11.65 26.36 -42.14
C ALA A 20 -11.20 26.72 -40.72
N GLN A 21 -11.57 25.89 -39.74
CA GLN A 21 -11.29 26.15 -38.34
C GLN A 21 -9.76 26.18 -38.11
N GLU A 22 -9.24 27.33 -37.71
CA GLU A 22 -7.81 27.47 -37.41
C GLU A 22 -7.47 26.75 -36.10
N THR A 23 -6.62 25.72 -36.20
CA THR A 23 -6.11 24.99 -35.04
C THR A 23 -4.64 25.33 -34.82
N TYR A 24 -4.28 25.48 -33.55
CA TYR A 24 -2.95 25.82 -33.10
C TYR A 24 -2.34 24.65 -32.34
N LYS A 25 -1.10 24.31 -32.70
CA LYS A 25 -0.25 23.37 -31.97
C LYS A 25 0.79 24.17 -31.20
N ILE A 26 0.69 24.15 -29.87
CA ILE A 26 1.58 24.89 -28.97
C ILE A 26 2.45 23.91 -28.19
N THR A 27 3.76 24.11 -28.25
CA THR A 27 4.75 23.33 -27.47
C THR A 27 5.27 24.17 -26.33
N TYR A 28 5.34 23.58 -25.13
CA TYR A 28 5.83 24.23 -23.92
C TYR A 28 7.04 23.53 -23.34
N GLU A 29 7.96 24.30 -22.78
CA GLU A 29 9.18 23.83 -22.14
C GLU A 29 9.22 24.23 -20.67
N ARG A 30 9.93 23.44 -19.88
CA ARG A 30 10.07 23.63 -18.44
C ARG A 30 11.39 24.29 -18.09
N PHE A 31 11.35 25.15 -17.09
CA PHE A 31 12.51 25.81 -16.51
C PHE A 31 12.46 25.70 -14.98
N SER A 32 13.62 25.53 -14.36
CA SER A 32 13.82 25.53 -12.92
C SER A 32 14.92 26.53 -12.57
N ASN A 33 14.61 27.51 -11.72
CA ASN A 33 15.49 28.64 -11.42
C ASN A 33 16.04 29.32 -12.70
N GLY A 34 15.19 29.48 -13.71
CA GLY A 34 15.55 30.06 -15.01
C GLY A 34 16.38 29.16 -15.94
N LYS A 35 16.84 27.98 -15.50
CA LYS A 35 17.54 27.01 -16.35
C LYS A 35 16.55 26.07 -17.03
N LYS A 36 16.70 25.87 -18.33
CA LYS A 36 15.90 24.91 -19.08
C LYS A 36 16.10 23.51 -18.53
N VAL A 37 15.01 22.79 -18.29
CA VAL A 37 15.02 21.37 -17.94
C VAL A 37 14.99 20.59 -19.25
N GLU A 38 15.95 19.70 -19.45
CA GLU A 38 15.94 18.81 -20.62
C GLU A 38 14.74 17.86 -20.53
N GLU A 39 13.90 17.87 -21.58
CA GLU A 39 12.70 17.05 -21.66
C GLU A 39 12.55 16.53 -23.10
N SER A 40 12.58 15.20 -23.26
CA SER A 40 12.43 14.55 -24.57
C SER A 40 10.97 14.45 -25.03
N ASN A 41 10.02 14.74 -24.14
CA ASN A 41 8.60 14.63 -24.38
C ASN A 41 7.84 15.81 -23.74
N PRO A 42 7.98 17.02 -24.33
CA PRO A 42 7.44 18.26 -23.77
C PRO A 42 5.91 18.28 -23.76
N ILE A 43 5.33 19.21 -22.99
CA ILE A 43 3.89 19.46 -22.99
C ILE A 43 3.49 20.00 -24.37
N GLN A 44 2.41 19.45 -24.93
CA GLN A 44 1.85 19.88 -26.19
C GLN A 44 0.35 20.14 -26.04
N VAL A 45 -0.11 21.23 -26.65
CA VAL A 45 -1.51 21.66 -26.62
C VAL A 45 -1.98 21.81 -28.05
N ILE A 46 -3.07 21.14 -28.40
CA ILE A 46 -3.76 21.30 -29.67
C ILE A 46 -5.07 22.01 -29.38
N ALA A 47 -5.24 23.24 -29.88
CA ALA A 47 -6.33 24.11 -29.48
C ALA A 47 -6.93 24.88 -30.66
N ASN A 48 -8.24 25.06 -30.65
CA ASN A 48 -8.95 25.98 -31.54
C ASN A 48 -10.04 26.71 -30.76
N ILE A 49 -10.87 27.50 -31.45
CA ILE A 49 -11.91 28.32 -30.82
C ILE A 49 -13.01 27.51 -30.09
N LYS A 50 -13.14 26.20 -30.34
CA LYS A 50 -14.17 25.34 -29.75
C LYS A 50 -13.62 24.43 -28.65
N GLU A 51 -12.41 23.94 -28.81
CA GLU A 51 -11.88 22.86 -27.98
C GLU A 51 -10.35 22.88 -27.89
N THR A 52 -9.85 22.27 -26.81
CA THR A 52 -8.42 22.16 -26.51
C THR A 52 -8.12 20.79 -25.93
N VAL A 53 -7.10 20.12 -26.46
CA VAL A 53 -6.49 18.93 -25.85
C VAL A 53 -5.09 19.28 -25.37
N ILE A 54 -4.82 19.00 -24.09
CA ILE A 54 -3.51 19.11 -23.46
C ILE A 54 -2.98 17.69 -23.24
N GLY A 55 -1.77 17.42 -23.70
CA GLY A 55 -1.07 16.17 -23.46
C GLY A 55 0.44 16.40 -23.47
N LYS A 56 1.19 15.33 -23.69
CA LYS A 56 2.60 15.44 -24.07
C LYS A 56 2.73 15.29 -25.59
N GLN A 57 3.89 15.60 -26.14
CA GLN A 57 4.13 15.45 -27.57
C GLN A 57 3.83 14.02 -28.08
N GLN A 58 4.15 13.00 -27.27
CA GLN A 58 3.84 11.60 -27.61
C GLN A 58 2.33 11.33 -27.72
N SER A 59 1.49 12.04 -26.97
CA SER A 59 0.02 11.85 -26.92
C SER A 59 -0.64 12.10 -28.26
N PHE A 60 0.01 12.88 -29.13
CA PHE A 60 -0.46 13.24 -30.46
C PHE A 60 0.30 12.51 -31.58
N SER A 61 1.05 11.45 -31.23
CA SER A 61 1.87 10.67 -32.15
C SER A 61 1.45 9.20 -32.17
N ASN A 62 1.89 8.45 -33.19
CA ASN A 62 1.62 7.00 -33.27
C ASN A 62 2.42 6.16 -32.26
N SER A 63 3.34 6.77 -31.49
CA SER A 63 4.19 6.11 -30.51
C SER A 63 3.87 6.61 -29.09
N SER A 64 2.74 6.17 -28.54
CA SER A 64 2.34 6.53 -27.18
C SER A 64 2.98 5.59 -26.14
N ASN A 65 3.60 6.17 -25.11
CA ASN A 65 3.93 5.43 -23.90
C ASN A 65 2.76 5.52 -22.92
N TYR A 66 2.41 4.40 -22.29
CA TYR A 66 1.33 4.32 -21.33
C TYR A 66 1.83 4.21 -19.87
N PRO A 67 1.04 4.65 -18.88
CA PRO A 67 -0.21 5.39 -19.04
C PRO A 67 0.01 6.80 -19.60
N ASP A 68 -0.92 7.26 -20.44
CA ASP A 68 -0.91 8.60 -21.02
C ASP A 68 -2.06 9.43 -20.45
N GLU A 69 -1.72 10.56 -19.83
CA GLU A 69 -2.67 11.46 -19.17
C GLU A 69 -2.89 12.70 -20.03
N MET A 70 -4.15 12.96 -20.39
CA MET A 70 -4.58 14.09 -21.21
C MET A 70 -5.71 14.86 -20.54
N PHE A 71 -5.82 16.13 -20.90
CA PHE A 71 -6.91 17.00 -20.49
C PHE A 71 -7.63 17.51 -21.72
N TYR A 72 -8.95 17.53 -21.66
CA TYR A 72 -9.78 18.05 -22.73
C TYR A 72 -10.67 19.16 -22.21
N TYR A 73 -10.69 20.27 -22.92
CA TYR A 73 -11.57 21.39 -22.68
C TYR A 73 -12.47 21.58 -23.89
N THR A 74 -13.76 21.79 -23.65
CA THR A 74 -14.71 22.21 -24.68
C THR A 74 -15.46 23.45 -24.24
N LYS A 75 -15.55 24.42 -25.16
CA LYS A 75 -16.21 25.70 -24.98
C LYS A 75 -17.71 25.55 -25.21
N THR A 76 -18.37 24.95 -24.22
CA THR A 76 -19.83 24.85 -24.11
C THR A 76 -20.38 25.83 -23.05
N ASN A 77 -21.71 25.88 -22.89
CA ASN A 77 -22.35 26.62 -21.81
C ASN A 77 -23.13 25.65 -20.89
N PRO A 78 -22.60 25.25 -19.73
CA PRO A 78 -21.29 25.62 -19.15
C PRO A 78 -20.12 24.93 -19.87
N SER A 79 -18.91 25.48 -19.77
CA SER A 79 -17.72 24.83 -20.34
C SER A 79 -17.37 23.56 -19.58
N ILE A 80 -16.85 22.57 -20.28
CA ILE A 80 -16.54 21.26 -19.70
C ILE A 80 -15.04 21.03 -19.76
N ILE A 81 -14.47 20.59 -18.64
CA ILE A 81 -13.14 19.99 -18.60
C ILE A 81 -13.29 18.50 -18.33
N SER A 82 -12.65 17.68 -19.15
CA SER A 82 -12.54 16.25 -18.96
C SER A 82 -11.08 15.85 -18.71
N LEU A 83 -10.89 14.91 -17.78
CA LEU A 83 -9.62 14.25 -17.53
C LEU A 83 -9.65 12.89 -18.21
N ILE A 84 -8.59 12.55 -18.95
CA ILE A 84 -8.47 11.29 -19.68
C ILE A 84 -7.18 10.59 -19.27
N THR A 85 -7.27 9.28 -19.03
CA THR A 85 -6.09 8.43 -18.90
C THR A 85 -6.24 7.21 -19.78
N GLN A 86 -5.27 6.99 -20.65
CA GLN A 86 -5.14 5.78 -21.46
C GLN A 86 -4.11 4.88 -20.78
N PHE A 87 -4.48 3.63 -20.48
CA PHE A 87 -3.59 2.65 -19.85
C PHE A 87 -2.91 1.73 -20.89
N ASP A 88 -3.57 1.55 -22.03
CA ASP A 88 -3.08 0.82 -23.19
C ASP A 88 -3.97 1.20 -24.41
N PRO A 89 -3.74 0.66 -25.63
CA PRO A 89 -4.55 1.01 -26.80
C PRO A 89 -6.06 0.71 -26.68
N THR A 90 -6.42 -0.21 -25.78
CA THR A 90 -7.80 -0.69 -25.59
C THR A 90 -8.47 -0.11 -24.35
N ASN A 91 -7.73 0.11 -23.27
CA ASN A 91 -8.27 0.54 -21.98
C ASN A 91 -7.97 2.02 -21.69
N SER A 92 -9.02 2.78 -21.44
CA SER A 92 -8.96 4.17 -21.01
C SER A 92 -10.13 4.52 -20.09
N ILE A 93 -9.99 5.63 -19.36
CA ILE A 93 -11.04 6.18 -18.51
C ILE A 93 -11.16 7.68 -18.72
N ILE A 94 -12.38 8.19 -18.53
CA ILE A 94 -12.70 9.62 -18.62
C ILE A 94 -13.56 10.05 -17.42
N THR A 95 -13.32 11.26 -16.93
CA THR A 95 -14.19 11.94 -15.96
C THR A 95 -14.35 13.40 -16.33
N ASN A 96 -15.41 14.06 -15.83
CA ASN A 96 -15.57 15.50 -15.95
C ASN A 96 -15.21 16.17 -14.63
N ASP A 97 -14.41 17.23 -14.68
CA ASP A 97 -14.15 18.10 -13.53
C ASP A 97 -14.93 19.41 -13.70
N SER A 98 -16.18 19.39 -13.22
CA SER A 98 -17.12 20.50 -13.35
C SER A 98 -16.70 21.77 -12.60
N VAL A 99 -15.73 21.69 -11.69
CA VAL A 99 -15.30 22.83 -10.86
C VAL A 99 -13.97 23.41 -11.34
N ALA A 100 -13.10 22.60 -11.95
CA ALA A 100 -11.74 23.01 -12.29
C ALA A 100 -11.63 24.28 -13.15
N PHE A 101 -12.54 24.50 -14.11
CA PHE A 101 -12.45 25.63 -15.04
C PHE A 101 -12.47 26.98 -14.31
N ASN A 102 -13.32 27.12 -13.27
CA ASN A 102 -13.47 28.34 -12.50
C ASN A 102 -12.92 28.23 -11.07
N LYS A 103 -12.14 27.18 -10.78
CA LYS A 103 -11.63 26.91 -9.44
C LYS A 103 -10.67 27.98 -8.93
N SER A 104 -9.89 28.58 -9.83
CA SER A 104 -8.84 29.54 -9.48
C SER A 104 -9.36 30.97 -9.63
N VAL A 105 -9.20 31.76 -8.57
CA VAL A 105 -9.45 33.21 -8.60
C VAL A 105 -8.15 33.91 -8.97
N PHE A 106 -8.22 34.80 -9.95
CA PHE A 106 -7.07 35.51 -10.51
C PHE A 106 -7.12 37.01 -10.22
N THR A 107 -6.01 37.57 -9.77
CA THR A 107 -5.79 39.02 -9.71
C THR A 107 -5.03 39.44 -10.96
N ILE A 108 -5.69 40.16 -11.87
CA ILE A 108 -5.06 40.66 -13.10
C ILE A 108 -4.28 41.94 -12.78
N SER A 109 -3.01 41.97 -13.17
CA SER A 109 -2.14 43.13 -13.02
C SER A 109 -2.06 43.95 -14.31
N LYS A 110 -1.42 45.13 -14.24
CA LYS A 110 -1.12 45.97 -15.40
C LYS A 110 0.19 45.56 -16.11
N GLU A 111 0.92 44.58 -15.58
CA GLU A 111 2.19 44.14 -16.16
C GLU A 111 1.94 43.49 -17.53
N THR A 112 2.80 43.82 -18.50
CA THR A 112 2.75 43.22 -19.85
C THR A 112 4.14 42.84 -20.31
N LYS A 113 4.24 41.79 -21.12
CA LYS A 113 5.47 41.38 -21.81
C LYS A 113 5.14 40.72 -23.14
N ARG A 114 6.16 40.45 -23.95
CA ARG A 114 6.00 39.68 -25.20
C ARG A 114 6.60 38.29 -25.06
N ILE A 115 5.85 37.27 -25.49
CA ILE A 115 6.33 35.88 -25.62
C ILE A 115 6.01 35.45 -27.05
N LEU A 116 7.02 34.97 -27.79
CA LEU A 116 6.87 34.57 -29.20
C LEU A 116 6.19 35.65 -30.07
N GLY A 117 6.48 36.92 -29.80
CA GLY A 117 5.89 38.08 -30.50
C GLY A 117 4.50 38.51 -30.01
N LEU A 118 3.78 37.67 -29.27
CA LEU A 118 2.44 37.94 -28.75
C LEU A 118 2.51 38.77 -27.46
N ARG A 119 1.63 39.76 -27.31
CA ARG A 119 1.53 40.59 -26.10
C ARG A 119 0.72 39.84 -25.04
N CYS A 120 1.29 39.70 -23.84
CA CYS A 120 0.65 39.05 -22.70
C CYS A 120 0.36 40.05 -21.58
N LYS A 121 -0.70 39.77 -20.81
CA LYS A 121 -0.96 40.33 -19.48
C LYS A 121 -0.59 39.32 -18.40
N LYS A 122 -0.27 39.79 -17.21
CA LYS A 122 -0.02 38.93 -16.04
C LYS A 122 -1.23 38.89 -15.13
N ALA A 123 -1.63 37.69 -14.75
CA ALA A 123 -2.52 37.41 -13.63
C ALA A 123 -1.78 36.58 -12.58
N THR A 124 -2.18 36.71 -11.32
CA THR A 124 -1.63 35.91 -10.22
C THR A 124 -2.75 35.19 -9.49
N THR A 125 -2.52 33.94 -9.09
CA THR A 125 -3.41 33.17 -8.22
C THR A 125 -2.62 32.49 -7.11
N ASN A 126 -3.31 32.08 -6.05
CA ASN A 126 -2.72 31.28 -4.97
C ASN A 126 -3.45 29.93 -4.86
N ILE A 127 -2.72 28.84 -5.03
CA ILE A 127 -3.26 27.47 -4.93
C ILE A 127 -2.44 26.70 -3.90
N ASN A 128 -3.09 26.30 -2.80
CA ASN A 128 -2.47 25.58 -1.69
C ASN A 128 -1.15 26.25 -1.24
N SER A 129 -1.20 27.57 -0.99
CA SER A 129 -0.07 28.41 -0.59
C SER A 129 1.02 28.62 -1.65
N ASN A 130 0.86 28.08 -2.86
CA ASN A 130 1.76 28.36 -3.98
C ASN A 130 1.25 29.56 -4.77
N THR A 131 2.11 30.55 -4.95
CA THR A 131 1.84 31.68 -5.85
C THR A 131 2.14 31.25 -7.28
N ILE A 132 1.16 31.43 -8.17
CA ILE A 132 1.27 31.09 -9.58
C ILE A 132 1.02 32.36 -10.39
N ASP A 133 2.07 32.83 -11.06
CA ASP A 133 1.98 33.90 -12.05
C ASP A 133 1.66 33.30 -13.43
N VAL A 134 0.68 33.90 -14.11
CA VAL A 134 0.13 33.45 -15.38
C VAL A 134 0.25 34.57 -16.39
N TRP A 135 1.01 34.35 -17.46
CA TRP A 135 1.09 35.28 -18.60
C TRP A 135 0.22 34.76 -19.74
N PHE A 136 -0.82 35.52 -20.08
CA PHE A 136 -1.83 35.13 -21.06
C PHE A 136 -2.13 36.22 -22.07
N VAL A 137 -2.60 35.82 -23.24
CA VAL A 137 -3.06 36.68 -24.35
C VAL A 137 -4.58 36.83 -24.22
N ASP A 138 -5.05 38.08 -24.16
CA ASP A 138 -6.45 38.42 -23.89
C ASP A 138 -7.22 38.94 -25.12
N ASN A 139 -6.54 39.08 -26.25
CA ASN A 139 -7.11 39.61 -27.50
C ASN A 139 -7.26 38.53 -28.59
N MET A 140 -7.30 37.25 -28.20
CA MET A 140 -7.49 36.11 -29.09
C MET A 140 -8.56 35.19 -28.48
N ASP A 141 -9.55 34.77 -29.29
CA ASP A 141 -10.65 33.92 -28.82
C ASP A 141 -10.24 32.43 -28.72
N LEU A 142 -9.17 32.17 -27.95
CA LEU A 142 -8.56 30.86 -27.79
C LEU A 142 -8.37 30.56 -26.30
N ASN A 143 -8.91 29.44 -25.83
CA ASN A 143 -8.69 28.94 -24.48
C ASN A 143 -7.64 27.82 -24.54
N ALA A 144 -6.38 28.16 -24.28
CA ALA A 144 -5.27 27.22 -24.35
C ALA A 144 -4.29 27.49 -23.21
N SER A 145 -3.87 26.45 -22.52
CA SER A 145 -2.92 26.55 -21.41
C SER A 145 -2.11 25.26 -21.30
N PRO A 146 -0.84 25.30 -20.84
CA PRO A 146 -0.06 24.08 -20.62
C PRO A 146 -0.59 23.22 -19.47
N THR A 147 -1.51 23.74 -18.67
CA THR A 147 -2.22 23.01 -17.60
C THR A 147 -3.67 23.47 -17.55
N MET A 148 -4.49 22.91 -16.65
CA MET A 148 -5.84 23.44 -16.41
C MET A 148 -5.83 24.84 -15.76
N VAL A 149 -4.74 25.25 -15.11
CA VAL A 149 -4.62 26.57 -14.47
C VAL A 149 -4.55 27.65 -15.55
N GLY A 150 -5.39 28.68 -15.41
CA GLY A 150 -5.46 29.81 -16.33
C GLY A 150 -6.24 29.51 -17.62
N MET A 151 -6.85 28.33 -17.76
CA MET A 151 -7.66 27.99 -18.94
C MET A 151 -8.82 28.97 -19.18
N ASN A 152 -9.41 29.51 -18.10
CA ASN A 152 -10.48 30.51 -18.16
C ASN A 152 -9.99 31.94 -18.46
N LEU A 153 -8.69 32.20 -18.45
CA LEU A 153 -8.13 33.51 -18.82
C LEU A 153 -7.96 33.68 -20.33
N GLY A 154 -7.95 32.59 -21.09
CA GLY A 154 -7.72 32.59 -22.55
C GLY A 154 -6.46 31.81 -22.92
N PHE A 155 -5.56 32.43 -23.67
CA PHE A 155 -4.38 31.76 -24.21
C PHE A 155 -3.13 32.04 -23.36
N VAL A 156 -2.80 31.11 -22.46
CA VAL A 156 -1.66 31.16 -21.54
C VAL A 156 -0.37 30.77 -22.25
N LEU A 157 0.63 31.65 -22.23
CA LEU A 157 1.97 31.39 -22.80
C LEU A 157 3.03 31.08 -21.76
N GLU A 158 2.81 31.43 -20.48
CA GLU A 158 3.73 31.10 -19.41
C GLU A 158 3.03 30.96 -18.06
N LEU A 159 3.41 29.95 -17.29
CA LEU A 159 3.04 29.76 -15.89
C LEU A 159 4.31 29.68 -15.04
N THR A 160 4.42 30.50 -13.99
CA THR A 160 5.54 30.47 -13.04
C THR A 160 5.04 30.22 -11.63
N ARG A 161 5.47 29.11 -11.03
CA ARG A 161 5.16 28.75 -9.64
C ARG A 161 6.30 29.15 -8.71
N ASN A 162 5.98 29.96 -7.69
CA ASN A 162 6.88 30.44 -6.64
C ASN A 162 8.19 31.06 -7.19
N ASN A 163 8.12 31.77 -8.33
CA ASN A 163 9.27 32.38 -9.00
C ASN A 163 10.44 31.42 -9.33
N ASN A 164 10.17 30.11 -9.37
CA ASN A 164 11.20 29.09 -9.55
C ASN A 164 10.86 28.17 -10.73
N SER A 165 9.72 27.49 -10.67
CA SER A 165 9.32 26.51 -11.68
C SER A 165 8.45 27.17 -12.74
N THR A 166 8.97 27.26 -13.97
CA THR A 166 8.28 27.93 -15.08
C THR A 166 7.94 26.91 -16.18
N ILE A 167 6.75 27.02 -16.76
CA ILE A 167 6.36 26.35 -18.00
C ILE A 167 6.09 27.47 -19.01
N ARG A 168 6.81 27.50 -20.13
CA ARG A 168 6.73 28.58 -21.13
C ARG A 168 6.58 28.01 -22.55
N ALA A 169 5.71 28.62 -23.35
CA ALA A 169 5.56 28.29 -24.76
C ALA A 169 6.87 28.54 -25.52
N SER A 170 7.37 27.53 -26.22
CA SER A 170 8.58 27.61 -27.04
C SER A 170 8.26 27.67 -28.53
N LYS A 171 7.11 27.13 -28.96
CA LYS A 171 6.70 27.07 -30.37
C LYS A 171 5.18 27.14 -30.50
N ILE A 172 4.68 27.88 -31.48
CA ILE A 172 3.26 27.95 -31.87
C ILE A 172 3.20 27.71 -33.37
N GLU A 173 2.47 26.67 -33.78
CA GLU A 173 2.30 26.27 -35.18
C GLU A 173 0.82 26.31 -35.54
N ARG A 174 0.52 26.78 -36.75
CA ARG A 174 -0.83 26.77 -37.29
C ARG A 174 -1.03 25.52 -38.14
N GLU A 175 -2.03 24.73 -37.81
CA GLU A 175 -2.39 23.50 -38.49
C GLU A 175 -3.75 23.69 -39.17
N LYS A 176 -3.82 23.36 -40.45
CA LYS A 176 -5.08 23.37 -41.21
C LYS A 176 -5.79 22.04 -41.01
N ASP A 177 -7.12 22.08 -40.87
CA ASP A 177 -7.99 20.90 -40.84
C ASP A 177 -7.75 19.91 -39.68
N LEU A 178 -6.95 20.28 -38.66
CA LEU A 178 -6.70 19.47 -37.48
C LEU A 178 -7.80 19.69 -36.45
N ILE A 179 -8.48 18.63 -36.00
CA ILE A 179 -9.53 18.71 -34.97
C ILE A 179 -8.96 18.18 -33.64
N PRO A 180 -8.84 18.99 -32.57
CA PRO A 180 -8.30 18.54 -31.29
C PRO A 180 -8.94 17.25 -30.75
N SER A 181 -10.28 17.13 -30.77
CA SER A 181 -11.00 15.97 -30.23
C SER A 181 -10.73 14.65 -30.97
N GLN A 182 -10.14 14.67 -32.16
CA GLN A 182 -9.81 13.45 -32.89
C GLN A 182 -8.83 12.55 -32.12
N PHE A 183 -7.97 13.13 -31.28
CA PHE A 183 -6.96 12.40 -30.50
C PHE A 183 -7.56 11.65 -29.29
N ILE A 184 -8.82 11.94 -28.94
CA ILE A 184 -9.52 11.35 -27.79
C ILE A 184 -10.94 10.91 -28.14
N GLN A 185 -11.26 10.76 -29.42
CA GLN A 185 -12.63 10.57 -29.89
C GLN A 185 -13.27 9.33 -29.26
N LYS A 186 -12.50 8.24 -29.16
CA LYS A 186 -12.92 6.99 -28.52
C LYS A 186 -13.33 7.22 -27.06
N GLU A 187 -12.57 8.00 -26.30
CA GLU A 187 -12.79 8.29 -24.89
C GLU A 187 -14.02 9.16 -24.67
N LEU A 188 -14.29 10.12 -25.56
CA LEU A 188 -15.46 11.00 -25.45
C LEU A 188 -16.80 10.23 -25.50
N HIS A 189 -16.82 9.07 -26.16
CA HIS A 189 -17.97 8.17 -26.25
C HIS A 189 -18.09 7.18 -25.08
N GLN A 190 -17.12 7.14 -24.16
CA GLN A 190 -17.16 6.24 -23.00
C GLN A 190 -18.05 6.79 -21.88
N ASN A 191 -18.50 5.87 -21.02
CA ASN A 191 -19.13 6.23 -19.75
C ASN A 191 -18.11 6.91 -18.84
N ARG A 192 -18.53 8.00 -18.21
CA ARG A 192 -17.69 8.77 -17.29
C ARG A 192 -17.75 8.15 -15.90
N VAL A 193 -16.59 8.03 -15.26
CA VAL A 193 -16.49 7.73 -13.83
C VAL A 193 -16.51 9.03 -13.02
N ASP A 194 -16.83 8.97 -11.73
CA ASP A 194 -16.68 10.13 -10.86
C ASP A 194 -15.21 10.45 -10.60
N LEU A 195 -14.92 11.67 -10.14
CA LEU A 195 -13.56 12.17 -9.97
C LEU A 195 -12.75 11.41 -8.92
N LEU A 196 -13.39 10.87 -7.87
CA LEU A 196 -12.69 10.10 -6.84
C LEU A 196 -12.32 8.71 -7.38
N THR A 197 -13.26 8.05 -8.06
CA THR A 197 -13.01 6.78 -8.74
C THR A 197 -11.93 6.92 -9.82
N TYR A 198 -11.96 8.00 -10.60
CA TYR A 198 -10.92 8.29 -11.60
C TYR A 198 -9.51 8.32 -10.96
N LYS A 199 -9.36 9.06 -9.86
CA LYS A 199 -8.08 9.14 -9.13
C LYS A 199 -7.66 7.81 -8.51
N ASP A 200 -8.61 7.05 -7.98
CA ASP A 200 -8.35 5.72 -7.40
C ASP A 200 -7.86 4.72 -8.45
N ILE A 201 -8.50 4.67 -9.64
CA ILE A 201 -8.07 3.79 -10.73
C ILE A 201 -6.65 4.15 -11.19
N ILE A 202 -6.34 5.44 -11.39
CA ILE A 202 -4.98 5.86 -11.76
C ILE A 202 -3.98 5.46 -10.68
N TRP A 203 -4.29 5.70 -9.41
CA TRP A 203 -3.40 5.32 -8.32
C TRP A 203 -3.16 3.81 -8.29
N LYS A 204 -4.22 2.99 -8.38
CA LYS A 204 -4.13 1.52 -8.42
C LYS A 204 -3.42 0.97 -9.65
N SER A 205 -3.43 1.68 -10.78
CA SER A 205 -2.68 1.27 -11.97
C SER A 205 -1.15 1.29 -11.78
N LYS A 206 -0.65 1.99 -10.75
CA LYS A 206 0.79 2.18 -10.50
C LYS A 206 1.44 1.01 -9.74
N PHE A 207 0.66 0.06 -9.25
CA PHE A 207 1.15 -1.08 -8.48
C PHE A 207 0.30 -2.32 -8.75
N VAL A 208 0.82 -3.50 -8.40
CA VAL A 208 0.05 -4.74 -8.48
C VAL A 208 -0.60 -4.99 -7.13
N ASP A 209 -1.91 -5.22 -7.13
CA ASP A 209 -2.67 -5.61 -5.94
C ASP A 209 -3.08 -7.09 -6.04
N ILE A 210 -2.68 -7.88 -5.05
CA ILE A 210 -2.89 -9.33 -5.02
C ILE A 210 -3.84 -9.63 -3.85
N PRO A 211 -5.14 -9.85 -4.10
CA PRO A 211 -6.10 -10.14 -3.04
C PRO A 211 -5.82 -11.51 -2.41
N LEU A 212 -5.78 -11.56 -1.08
CA LEU A 212 -5.59 -12.78 -0.30
C LEU A 212 -6.90 -13.26 0.33
N LEU A 213 -7.57 -12.37 1.08
CA LEU A 213 -8.83 -12.63 1.77
C LEU A 213 -9.77 -11.43 1.65
N SER A 214 -11.07 -11.69 1.62
CA SER A 214 -12.11 -10.65 1.64
C SER A 214 -13.18 -11.03 2.65
N HIS A 215 -13.37 -10.18 3.67
CA HIS A 215 -14.38 -10.36 4.73
C HIS A 215 -14.40 -11.78 5.34
N GLN A 216 -13.22 -12.37 5.50
CA GLN A 216 -13.05 -13.72 6.01
C GLN A 216 -13.24 -13.73 7.52
N GLN A 217 -14.16 -14.56 8.01
CA GLN A 217 -14.31 -14.78 9.44
C GLN A 217 -13.16 -15.65 9.99
N VAL A 218 -12.63 -15.28 11.15
CA VAL A 218 -11.68 -16.05 11.96
C VAL A 218 -12.25 -16.14 13.36
N ASN A 219 -12.66 -17.33 13.79
CA ASN A 219 -13.48 -17.54 14.98
C ASN A 219 -13.21 -18.94 15.57
N PHE A 220 -13.76 -19.21 16.75
CA PHE A 220 -13.76 -20.53 17.36
C PHE A 220 -15.15 -21.17 17.26
N SER A 221 -15.28 -22.13 16.35
CA SER A 221 -16.52 -22.87 16.09
C SER A 221 -16.21 -24.34 15.83
N LYS A 222 -17.16 -25.22 16.15
CA LYS A 222 -17.13 -26.62 15.66
C LYS A 222 -17.60 -26.70 14.21
N ASP A 223 -18.44 -25.75 13.80
CA ASP A 223 -19.00 -25.64 12.47
C ASP A 223 -18.19 -24.61 11.67
N PHE A 224 -17.18 -25.09 10.96
CA PHE A 224 -16.40 -24.32 10.00
C PHE A 224 -16.12 -25.19 8.76
N SER A 225 -16.02 -24.56 7.60
CA SER A 225 -15.75 -25.27 6.34
C SER A 225 -14.53 -24.70 5.63
N SER A 226 -13.87 -25.58 4.88
CA SER A 226 -12.84 -25.23 3.93
C SER A 226 -13.41 -25.23 2.51
N ASN A 227 -12.75 -24.54 1.59
CA ASN A 227 -12.96 -24.67 0.15
C ASN A 227 -11.62 -24.91 -0.56
N ASP A 228 -11.63 -25.01 -1.89
CA ASP A 228 -10.47 -25.38 -2.70
C ASP A 228 -9.25 -24.45 -2.55
N SER A 229 -9.47 -23.24 -2.03
CA SER A 229 -8.50 -22.17 -2.04
C SER A 229 -8.33 -21.47 -0.68
N ILE A 230 -9.24 -21.73 0.26
CA ILE A 230 -9.21 -21.25 1.65
C ILE A 230 -9.49 -22.45 2.56
N TYR A 231 -8.47 -22.86 3.31
CA TYR A 231 -8.57 -23.93 4.29
C TYR A 231 -8.74 -23.33 5.69
N ARG A 232 -9.51 -24.00 6.54
CA ARG A 232 -9.74 -23.59 7.93
C ARG A 232 -9.33 -24.72 8.86
N PHE A 233 -8.62 -24.37 9.93
CA PHE A 233 -8.09 -25.31 10.92
C PHE A 233 -8.24 -24.75 12.34
N ALA A 234 -7.88 -25.54 13.35
CA ALA A 234 -7.90 -25.14 14.76
C ALA A 234 -9.23 -24.49 15.17
N ASN A 235 -10.33 -25.20 14.88
CA ASN A 235 -11.68 -24.74 15.14
C ASN A 235 -12.04 -23.40 14.46
N GLY A 236 -11.38 -23.07 13.36
CA GLY A 236 -11.63 -21.86 12.57
C GLY A 236 -10.72 -20.67 12.91
N THR A 237 -9.83 -20.80 13.90
CA THR A 237 -8.90 -19.73 14.31
C THR A 237 -7.71 -19.56 13.38
N VAL A 238 -7.45 -20.57 12.53
CA VAL A 238 -6.45 -20.54 11.46
C VAL A 238 -7.14 -20.63 10.11
N VAL A 239 -6.80 -19.70 9.22
CA VAL A 239 -7.21 -19.68 7.81
C VAL A 239 -5.99 -19.72 6.92
N ILE A 240 -5.89 -20.69 6.01
CA ILE A 240 -4.79 -20.81 5.04
C ILE A 240 -5.30 -20.49 3.63
N ARG A 241 -4.69 -19.50 3.00
CA ARG A 241 -4.91 -19.13 1.60
C ARG A 241 -3.85 -19.80 0.73
N LYS A 242 -4.27 -20.64 -0.22
CA LYS A 242 -3.42 -21.14 -1.31
C LYS A 242 -3.54 -20.21 -2.52
N ILE A 243 -2.43 -19.64 -2.99
CA ILE A 243 -2.44 -18.67 -4.08
C ILE A 243 -1.14 -18.70 -4.89
N LYS A 244 -1.26 -18.52 -6.21
CA LYS A 244 -0.12 -18.26 -7.09
C LYS A 244 0.19 -16.77 -7.10
N ILE A 245 1.37 -16.41 -6.62
CA ILE A 245 1.87 -15.03 -6.68
C ILE A 245 2.53 -14.80 -8.05
N PRO A 246 2.23 -13.69 -8.74
CA PRO A 246 2.87 -13.37 -10.01
C PRO A 246 4.37 -13.12 -9.84
N GLN A 247 5.08 -13.00 -10.95
CA GLN A 247 6.49 -12.59 -10.91
C GLN A 247 6.59 -11.18 -10.32
N ILE A 248 7.40 -11.04 -9.27
CA ILE A 248 7.72 -9.76 -8.65
C ILE A 248 9.05 -9.29 -9.22
N LYS A 249 9.04 -8.15 -9.91
CA LYS A 249 10.26 -7.54 -10.46
C LYS A 249 11.26 -7.24 -9.33
N VAL A 250 12.54 -7.54 -9.56
CA VAL A 250 13.63 -7.16 -8.64
C VAL A 250 13.62 -5.63 -8.48
N GLY A 251 13.73 -5.14 -7.24
CA GLY A 251 13.60 -3.70 -6.96
C GLY A 251 12.18 -3.23 -6.66
N SER A 252 11.20 -4.12 -6.63
CA SER A 252 9.86 -3.79 -6.13
C SER A 252 9.81 -3.89 -4.61
N GLN A 253 9.07 -2.97 -3.97
CA GLN A 253 8.70 -3.10 -2.58
C GLN A 253 7.41 -3.91 -2.45
N VAL A 254 7.35 -4.79 -1.47
CA VAL A 254 6.21 -5.68 -1.23
C VAL A 254 5.62 -5.36 0.12
N PHE A 255 4.32 -5.06 0.19
CA PHE A 255 3.62 -4.81 1.45
C PHE A 255 2.50 -5.82 1.63
N LEU A 256 2.39 -6.36 2.83
CA LEU A 256 1.23 -7.10 3.29
C LEU A 256 0.30 -6.14 4.04
N ASN A 257 -0.98 -6.18 3.69
CA ASN A 257 -2.03 -5.41 4.34
C ASN A 257 -3.06 -6.37 4.94
N VAL A 258 -3.52 -6.08 6.15
CA VAL A 258 -4.64 -6.74 6.81
C VAL A 258 -5.54 -5.68 7.41
N SER A 259 -6.84 -5.79 7.17
CA SER A 259 -7.86 -5.07 7.92
C SER A 259 -8.61 -6.04 8.82
N GLN A 260 -8.99 -5.59 10.01
CA GLN A 260 -9.62 -6.43 11.02
C GLN A 260 -10.71 -5.68 11.79
N GLN A 261 -11.81 -6.38 12.02
CA GLN A 261 -12.93 -5.94 12.86
C GLN A 261 -13.32 -7.05 13.84
N SER A 262 -13.78 -6.71 15.04
CA SER A 262 -14.43 -7.71 15.88
C SER A 262 -15.80 -8.03 15.30
N ASN A 263 -16.19 -9.30 15.39
CA ASN A 263 -17.54 -9.78 15.07
C ASN A 263 -18.22 -10.41 16.30
N GLY A 264 -17.57 -10.36 17.46
CA GLY A 264 -18.06 -10.93 18.72
C GLY A 264 -17.01 -10.91 19.82
N ASP A 265 -15.74 -11.11 19.46
CA ASP A 265 -14.66 -11.16 20.45
C ASP A 265 -14.32 -9.77 21.01
N ALA A 266 -14.31 -9.64 22.34
CA ALA A 266 -14.05 -8.39 23.05
C ALA A 266 -12.56 -8.16 23.35
N TYR A 267 -11.72 -9.19 23.23
CA TYR A 267 -10.35 -9.21 23.76
C TYR A 267 -9.30 -8.78 22.72
N ASP A 268 -8.13 -8.43 23.22
CA ASP A 268 -6.90 -8.16 22.48
C ASP A 268 -6.14 -9.47 22.19
N ARG A 269 -6.36 -10.02 20.99
CA ARG A 269 -5.83 -11.32 20.60
C ARG A 269 -4.50 -11.21 19.87
N THR A 270 -3.63 -12.19 20.10
CA THR A 270 -2.44 -12.39 19.27
C THR A 270 -2.88 -12.79 17.86
N GLY A 271 -2.39 -12.04 16.87
CA GLY A 271 -2.58 -12.29 15.45
C GLY A 271 -1.25 -12.54 14.74
N SER A 272 -1.24 -13.47 13.79
CA SER A 272 -0.06 -13.78 12.97
C SER A 272 -0.48 -14.06 11.54
N VAL A 273 0.15 -13.36 10.59
CA VAL A 273 0.14 -13.74 9.18
C VAL A 273 1.46 -14.43 8.89
N PHE A 274 1.40 -15.66 8.39
CA PHE A 274 2.58 -16.50 8.22
C PHE A 274 2.60 -17.23 6.88
N LEU A 275 3.78 -17.50 6.36
CA LEU A 275 4.01 -18.36 5.20
C LEU A 275 4.38 -19.77 5.70
N ILE A 276 3.85 -20.81 5.06
CA ILE A 276 4.25 -22.20 5.30
C ILE A 276 5.29 -22.59 4.23
N PRO A 277 6.56 -22.81 4.60
CA PRO A 277 7.56 -23.35 3.68
C PRO A 277 7.18 -24.75 3.19
N ARG A 278 7.49 -25.04 1.92
CA ARG A 278 7.15 -26.32 1.24
C ARG A 278 8.38 -27.04 0.68
N ASP A 279 9.57 -26.60 1.06
CA ASP A 279 10.87 -27.12 0.63
C ASP A 279 11.38 -28.28 1.50
N SER A 280 10.63 -28.63 2.55
CA SER A 280 10.98 -29.66 3.53
C SER A 280 10.04 -30.87 3.43
N LYS A 281 10.52 -32.06 3.84
CA LYS A 281 9.75 -33.32 3.79
C LYS A 281 8.48 -33.26 4.65
N ILE A 282 8.60 -32.65 5.83
CA ILE A 282 7.49 -32.36 6.73
C ILE A 282 7.23 -30.85 6.65
N THR A 283 5.97 -30.47 6.52
CA THR A 283 5.55 -29.07 6.48
C THR A 283 4.61 -28.77 7.65
N PHE A 284 4.43 -27.49 7.98
CA PHE A 284 3.43 -27.11 8.98
C PHE A 284 2.00 -27.53 8.58
N MET A 285 1.76 -27.67 7.27
CA MET A 285 0.49 -28.18 6.74
C MET A 285 0.20 -29.62 7.16
N ASP A 286 1.23 -30.47 7.33
CA ASP A 286 1.05 -31.82 7.86
C ASP A 286 0.52 -31.78 9.30
N GLY A 287 1.02 -30.86 10.13
CA GLY A 287 0.50 -30.62 11.47
C GLY A 287 -0.96 -30.19 11.46
N LEU A 288 -1.32 -29.25 10.58
CA LEU A 288 -2.69 -28.76 10.42
C LEU A 288 -3.67 -29.84 9.95
N GLN A 289 -3.25 -30.69 9.00
CA GLN A 289 -4.13 -31.68 8.37
C GLN A 289 -4.22 -33.02 9.12
N LYS A 290 -3.09 -33.48 9.66
CA LYS A 290 -2.94 -34.83 10.23
C LYS A 290 -2.72 -34.80 11.75
N GLY A 291 -2.64 -33.60 12.35
CA GLY A 291 -2.49 -33.37 13.79
C GLY A 291 -1.08 -32.95 14.21
N ILE A 292 -1.01 -32.20 15.32
CA ILE A 292 0.23 -31.58 15.84
C ILE A 292 1.41 -32.55 16.02
N ASN A 293 1.14 -33.83 16.28
CA ASN A 293 2.17 -34.85 16.51
C ASN A 293 2.96 -35.23 15.25
N GLN A 294 2.55 -34.75 14.07
CA GLN A 294 3.35 -34.87 12.84
C GLN A 294 4.53 -33.89 12.81
N LEU A 295 4.46 -32.81 13.58
CA LEU A 295 5.51 -31.80 13.62
C LEU A 295 6.67 -32.29 14.51
N PRO A 296 7.92 -31.90 14.20
CA PRO A 296 9.05 -32.21 15.06
C PRO A 296 8.82 -31.73 16.49
N ILE A 297 9.18 -32.56 17.47
CA ILE A 297 9.02 -32.27 18.88
C ILE A 297 10.36 -31.83 19.46
N TYR A 298 10.37 -30.66 20.09
CA TYR A 298 11.45 -30.23 20.97
C TYR A 298 11.02 -30.40 22.43
N THR A 299 11.87 -31.03 23.24
CA THR A 299 11.64 -31.17 24.68
C THR A 299 12.58 -30.23 25.41
N SER A 300 12.04 -29.22 26.10
CA SER A 300 12.85 -28.29 26.90
C SER A 300 13.21 -28.89 28.26
N ALA A 301 14.08 -28.22 29.02
CA ALA A 301 14.48 -28.62 30.37
C ALA A 301 13.31 -28.70 31.36
N ASN A 302 12.18 -28.08 31.06
CA ASN A 302 10.93 -28.18 31.85
C ASN A 302 10.09 -29.43 31.52
N ASN A 303 10.62 -30.37 30.72
CA ASN A 303 9.95 -31.59 30.25
C ASN A 303 8.69 -31.37 29.40
N LYS A 304 8.35 -30.12 29.04
CA LYS A 304 7.27 -29.83 28.09
C LYS A 304 7.73 -30.13 26.66
N LYS A 305 6.76 -30.50 25.82
CA LYS A 305 6.94 -30.84 24.42
C LYS A 305 6.40 -29.72 23.55
N TYR A 306 7.24 -29.20 22.66
CA TYR A 306 6.93 -28.10 21.76
C TYR A 306 6.96 -28.58 20.32
N GLN A 307 5.88 -28.36 19.58
CA GLN A 307 5.67 -28.94 18.25
C GLN A 307 5.95 -27.92 17.15
N GLY A 308 6.89 -28.22 16.24
CA GLY A 308 7.13 -27.46 15.02
C GLY A 308 7.73 -26.07 15.22
N TYR A 309 8.40 -25.82 16.35
CA TYR A 309 8.98 -24.51 16.64
C TYR A 309 10.32 -24.22 15.98
N PHE A 310 11.10 -25.25 15.66
CA PHE A 310 12.50 -25.11 15.29
C PHE A 310 12.79 -25.77 13.95
N LEU A 311 13.73 -25.19 13.21
CA LEU A 311 14.33 -25.80 12.03
C LEU A 311 14.94 -27.16 12.41
N THR A 312 14.72 -28.15 11.57
CA THR A 312 15.38 -29.46 11.62
C THR A 312 15.83 -29.85 10.22
N GLU A 313 16.54 -30.97 10.09
CA GLU A 313 16.94 -31.51 8.77
C GLU A 313 15.74 -31.73 7.82
N ASN A 314 14.55 -32.03 8.36
CA ASN A 314 13.40 -32.46 7.57
C ASN A 314 12.18 -31.52 7.69
N TYR A 315 12.32 -30.37 8.36
CA TYR A 315 11.21 -29.46 8.65
C TYR A 315 11.69 -28.02 8.81
N SER A 316 10.98 -27.10 8.16
CA SER A 316 11.13 -25.66 8.33
C SER A 316 9.93 -25.08 9.08
N PRO A 317 10.12 -24.28 10.14
CA PRO A 317 9.03 -23.63 10.85
C PRO A 317 8.35 -22.57 9.99
N THR A 318 7.15 -22.15 10.39
CA THR A 318 6.42 -21.09 9.68
C THR A 318 7.19 -19.77 9.70
N ILE A 319 7.14 -19.03 8.60
CA ILE A 319 7.74 -17.69 8.49
C ILE A 319 6.68 -16.66 8.84
N GLU A 320 6.85 -15.94 9.94
CA GLU A 320 5.92 -14.87 10.31
C GLU A 320 6.15 -13.62 9.44
N LEU A 321 5.22 -13.37 8.51
CA LEU A 321 5.24 -12.19 7.64
C LEU A 321 4.88 -10.94 8.45
N MET A 322 3.87 -11.04 9.31
CA MET A 322 3.41 -9.94 10.16
C MET A 322 2.82 -10.47 11.47
N ARG A 323 3.28 -9.93 12.60
CA ARG A 323 2.62 -10.09 13.90
C ARG A 323 1.80 -8.84 14.21
N PHE A 324 0.57 -9.04 14.66
CA PHE A 324 -0.32 -7.96 15.06
C PHE A 324 -1.15 -8.38 16.26
N PHE A 325 -1.78 -7.39 16.91
CA PHE A 325 -2.66 -7.62 18.05
C PHE A 325 -3.99 -6.96 17.76
N THR A 326 -5.09 -7.70 17.89
CA THR A 326 -6.42 -7.10 17.73
C THR A 326 -6.63 -6.07 18.83
N PRO A 327 -7.32 -4.96 18.56
CA PRO A 327 -7.81 -4.12 19.64
C PRO A 327 -9.00 -4.78 20.34
N PHE A 328 -9.36 -4.27 21.51
CA PHE A 328 -10.50 -4.72 22.30
C PHE A 328 -11.84 -4.40 21.61
N GLY A 329 -12.41 -5.34 20.87
CA GLY A 329 -13.81 -5.31 20.44
C GLY A 329 -14.17 -4.26 19.37
N ILE A 330 -13.21 -3.74 18.61
CA ILE A 330 -13.44 -2.71 17.57
C ILE A 330 -14.60 -3.06 16.65
N LYS A 331 -15.39 -2.06 16.24
CA LYS A 331 -16.67 -2.19 15.49
C LYS A 331 -17.80 -2.77 16.32
N LYS A 332 -17.67 -4.03 16.75
CA LYS A 332 -18.76 -4.79 17.42
C LYS A 332 -19.17 -4.14 18.74
N PHE A 333 -18.21 -3.61 19.49
CA PHE A 333 -18.43 -3.01 20.80
C PHE A 333 -18.49 -1.48 20.76
N ASN A 334 -18.58 -0.86 19.58
CA ASN A 334 -18.71 0.60 19.46
C ASN A 334 -20.03 1.17 20.05
N HIS A 335 -20.92 0.30 20.53
CA HIS A 335 -22.09 0.69 21.32
C HIS A 335 -21.73 1.16 22.75
N ILE A 336 -20.53 0.82 23.25
CA ILE A 336 -19.98 1.38 24.49
C ILE A 336 -19.76 2.87 24.27
N GLN A 337 -20.26 3.73 25.16
CA GLN A 337 -20.15 5.18 25.01
C GLN A 337 -19.25 5.78 26.09
N LEU A 338 -18.28 6.58 25.67
CA LEU A 338 -17.50 7.47 26.54
C LEU A 338 -17.59 8.88 25.98
N LYS A 339 -17.74 9.87 26.87
CA LYS A 339 -17.88 11.27 26.47
C LYS A 339 -16.65 11.71 25.65
N ASN A 340 -16.88 12.36 24.51
CA ASN A 340 -15.86 12.84 23.59
C ASN A 340 -14.97 11.75 22.96
N GLN A 341 -15.37 10.49 23.04
CA GLN A 341 -14.65 9.38 22.43
C GLN A 341 -15.41 8.87 21.21
N THR A 342 -14.80 8.97 20.03
CA THR A 342 -15.27 8.33 18.80
C THR A 342 -14.44 7.09 18.56
N TRP A 343 -15.11 5.95 18.44
CA TRP A 343 -14.45 4.67 18.20
C TRP A 343 -14.19 4.47 16.72
N GLU A 344 -12.99 4.01 16.40
CA GLU A 344 -12.67 3.49 15.08
C GLU A 344 -13.51 2.26 14.77
N THR A 345 -13.71 2.00 13.48
CA THR A 345 -14.55 0.88 13.02
C THR A 345 -13.75 -0.26 12.42
N GLU A 346 -12.44 -0.09 12.28
CA GLU A 346 -11.55 -1.07 11.67
C GLU A 346 -10.11 -0.81 12.11
N ALA A 347 -9.38 -1.88 12.44
CA ALA A 347 -7.93 -1.82 12.63
C ALA A 347 -7.24 -2.19 11.32
N LYS A 348 -6.27 -1.38 10.88
CA LYS A 348 -5.52 -1.58 9.64
C LYS A 348 -4.05 -1.79 9.96
N TYR A 349 -3.53 -2.93 9.54
CA TYR A 349 -2.14 -3.32 9.68
C TYR A 349 -1.51 -3.36 8.29
N ARG A 350 -0.37 -2.69 8.13
CA ARG A 350 0.40 -2.70 6.89
C ARG A 350 1.87 -2.82 7.22
N GLN A 351 2.53 -3.82 6.65
CA GLN A 351 3.94 -4.08 6.88
C GLN A 351 4.66 -4.36 5.56
N GLU A 352 5.85 -3.77 5.40
CA GLU A 352 6.76 -4.13 4.32
C GLU A 352 7.33 -5.53 4.58
N ILE A 353 7.30 -6.38 3.56
CA ILE A 353 7.77 -7.77 3.57
C ILE A 353 8.68 -8.05 2.36
N THR A 354 9.34 -7.01 1.85
CA THR A 354 10.22 -7.05 0.68
C THR A 354 11.33 -8.10 0.82
N GLU A 355 11.81 -8.35 2.05
CA GLU A 355 12.81 -9.38 2.36
C GLU A 355 12.38 -10.81 2.01
N PHE A 356 11.07 -11.06 1.86
CA PHE A 356 10.52 -12.36 1.48
C PHE A 356 10.19 -12.47 -0.01
N GLN A 357 10.57 -11.49 -0.83
CA GLN A 357 10.30 -11.50 -2.27
C GLN A 357 10.76 -12.81 -2.95
N GLY A 358 11.93 -13.33 -2.58
CA GLY A 358 12.48 -14.58 -3.13
C GLY A 358 11.61 -15.82 -2.85
N LEU A 359 10.87 -15.82 -1.75
CA LEU A 359 9.96 -16.91 -1.37
C LEU A 359 8.57 -16.77 -2.01
N LEU A 360 8.20 -15.56 -2.44
CA LEU A 360 6.86 -15.25 -2.97
C LEU A 360 6.85 -15.23 -4.50
N SER A 361 7.85 -14.63 -5.13
CA SER A 361 7.84 -14.32 -6.57
C SER A 361 7.69 -15.56 -7.45
N ASN A 362 6.65 -15.57 -8.29
CA ASN A 362 6.34 -16.69 -9.19
C ASN A 362 6.20 -18.05 -8.48
N GLN A 363 5.74 -18.07 -7.21
CA GLN A 363 5.52 -19.30 -6.44
C GLN A 363 4.03 -19.50 -6.13
N GLU A 364 3.61 -20.76 -6.05
CA GLU A 364 2.34 -21.10 -5.39
C GLU A 364 2.62 -21.26 -3.90
N VAL A 365 2.06 -20.36 -3.09
CA VAL A 365 2.34 -20.25 -1.67
C VAL A 365 1.12 -20.54 -0.81
N LEU A 366 1.38 -20.91 0.44
CA LEU A 366 0.38 -21.11 1.48
C LEU A 366 0.57 -20.02 2.54
N ILE A 367 -0.32 -19.02 2.54
CA ILE A 367 -0.31 -17.92 3.51
C ILE A 367 -1.39 -18.16 4.55
N GLY A 368 -0.98 -18.34 5.79
CA GLY A 368 -1.85 -18.50 6.94
C GLY A 368 -2.16 -17.18 7.64
N PHE A 369 -3.36 -17.11 8.22
CA PHE A 369 -3.87 -16.04 9.05
C PHE A 369 -4.40 -16.66 10.33
N PHE A 370 -3.84 -16.25 11.45
CA PHE A 370 -4.21 -16.73 12.77
C PHE A 370 -4.66 -15.56 13.64
N ILE A 371 -5.75 -15.76 14.39
CA ILE A 371 -6.12 -14.93 15.54
C ILE A 371 -6.58 -15.88 16.66
N GLY A 372 -5.80 -15.97 17.73
CA GLY A 372 -6.07 -16.88 18.85
C GLY A 372 -7.29 -16.41 19.64
N ASN A 373 -8.44 -17.05 19.46
CA ASN A 373 -9.69 -16.68 20.13
C ASN A 373 -10.55 -17.91 20.47
N TYR A 374 -11.53 -17.69 21.34
CA TYR A 374 -12.52 -18.69 21.76
C TYR A 374 -13.97 -18.24 21.48
N ASP A 375 -14.15 -17.17 20.70
CA ASP A 375 -15.48 -16.59 20.44
C ASP A 375 -16.10 -17.15 19.16
N GLN A 376 -17.41 -17.42 19.19
CA GLN A 376 -18.14 -17.94 18.03
C GLN A 376 -18.24 -16.91 16.89
N GLY A 377 -18.39 -15.62 17.21
CA GLY A 377 -18.38 -14.54 16.23
C GLY A 377 -16.97 -14.24 15.73
N GLY A 378 -16.00 -14.21 16.63
CA GLY A 378 -14.59 -13.97 16.37
C GLY A 378 -14.35 -12.62 15.72
N HIS A 379 -13.65 -12.65 14.59
CA HIS A 379 -13.18 -11.47 13.86
C HIS A 379 -13.50 -11.59 12.36
N ILE A 380 -13.65 -10.45 11.68
CA ILE A 380 -13.66 -10.39 10.21
C ILE A 380 -12.35 -9.76 9.75
N ILE A 381 -11.67 -10.40 8.79
CA ILE A 381 -10.44 -9.88 8.19
C ILE A 381 -10.51 -9.80 6.66
N SER A 382 -9.87 -8.78 6.10
CA SER A 382 -9.53 -8.72 4.67
C SER A 382 -8.02 -8.53 4.53
N ALA A 383 -7.43 -9.07 3.47
CA ALA A 383 -5.98 -9.02 3.29
C ALA A 383 -5.58 -9.00 1.82
N ASN A 384 -4.49 -8.30 1.52
CA ASN A 384 -3.90 -8.22 0.18
C ASN A 384 -2.40 -7.96 0.26
N ILE A 385 -1.67 -8.40 -0.75
CA ILE A 385 -0.27 -8.00 -0.99
C ILE A 385 -0.26 -6.94 -2.08
N SER A 386 0.42 -5.83 -1.83
CA SER A 386 0.65 -4.80 -2.84
C SER A 386 2.13 -4.73 -3.23
N VAL A 387 2.43 -4.73 -4.53
CA VAL A 387 3.78 -4.73 -5.10
C VAL A 387 4.02 -3.42 -5.85
N HIS A 388 4.98 -2.63 -5.37
CA HIS A 388 5.27 -1.28 -5.83
C HIS A 388 6.62 -1.22 -6.56
N PRO A 389 6.66 -0.90 -7.86
CA PRO A 389 7.92 -0.71 -8.58
C PRO A 389 8.68 0.50 -8.03
N SER A 390 9.86 0.29 -7.42
CA SER A 390 10.61 1.39 -6.79
C SER A 390 11.99 1.66 -7.41
N GLY A 391 12.47 0.80 -8.32
CA GLY A 391 13.74 1.00 -9.02
C GLY A 391 15.00 0.83 -8.14
N SER A 392 14.85 0.75 -6.82
CA SER A 392 15.90 0.54 -5.84
C SER A 392 15.43 -0.43 -4.75
N THR A 393 16.16 -1.52 -4.50
CA THR A 393 15.91 -2.38 -3.33
C THR A 393 16.52 -1.75 -2.08
N THR A 394 15.73 -1.57 -1.02
CA THR A 394 16.26 -1.22 0.31
C THR A 394 16.98 -2.40 0.97
N MET A 395 16.64 -3.64 0.59
CA MET A 395 17.33 -4.86 1.01
C MET A 395 17.45 -5.85 -0.16
N PRO A 396 18.67 -6.09 -0.69
CA PRO A 396 18.90 -7.11 -1.70
C PRO A 396 18.89 -8.47 -1.02
N ILE A 397 17.74 -9.13 -0.88
CA ILE A 397 17.69 -10.42 -0.17
C ILE A 397 17.10 -11.48 -1.09
N LYS A 398 17.95 -12.45 -1.45
CA LYS A 398 17.58 -13.61 -2.27
C LYS A 398 17.18 -14.80 -1.41
N LYS A 399 17.69 -14.88 -0.18
CA LYS A 399 17.62 -16.08 0.65
C LYS A 399 17.00 -15.75 2.01
N ALA A 400 16.02 -16.57 2.41
CA ALA A 400 15.37 -16.51 3.70
C ALA A 400 15.23 -17.93 4.26
N LEU A 401 15.87 -18.19 5.41
CA LEU A 401 15.87 -19.47 6.10
C LEU A 401 15.19 -19.31 7.48
N PRO A 402 13.99 -19.87 7.70
CA PRO A 402 13.35 -19.82 9.01
C PRO A 402 14.10 -20.71 10.01
N ILE A 403 14.64 -20.11 11.06
CA ILE A 403 15.39 -20.83 12.10
C ILE A 403 14.44 -21.29 13.21
N PHE A 404 13.54 -20.41 13.64
CA PHE A 404 12.55 -20.72 14.67
C PHE A 404 11.30 -19.85 14.56
N ASN A 405 10.17 -20.39 15.02
CA ASN A 405 8.95 -19.64 15.29
C ASN A 405 8.17 -20.30 16.43
N THR A 406 8.11 -19.63 17.57
CA THR A 406 7.44 -20.14 18.78
C THR A 406 6.02 -19.62 18.92
N ALA A 407 5.54 -18.77 17.99
CA ALA A 407 4.13 -18.38 17.96
C ALA A 407 3.29 -19.62 17.70
N ASN A 408 2.54 -20.04 18.72
CA ASN A 408 1.73 -21.25 18.69
C ASN A 408 0.42 -21.01 17.91
N VAL A 409 0.52 -20.80 16.59
CA VAL A 409 -0.64 -20.55 15.72
C VAL A 409 -1.67 -21.71 15.72
N MET A 410 -1.30 -22.88 16.22
CA MET A 410 -2.19 -24.01 16.49
C MET A 410 -2.60 -24.11 17.98
N GLU A 411 -2.67 -22.99 18.70
CA GLU A 411 -3.13 -22.89 20.11
C GLU A 411 -4.44 -23.68 20.32
N MET A 412 -5.46 -23.38 19.53
CA MET A 412 -6.77 -24.07 19.57
C MET A 412 -6.77 -25.47 18.91
N ALA A 413 -5.60 -25.97 18.52
CA ALA A 413 -5.38 -27.34 18.03
C ALA A 413 -4.31 -28.10 18.86
N GLY A 414 -3.98 -27.60 20.05
CA GLY A 414 -3.15 -28.30 21.04
C GLY A 414 -1.65 -28.03 20.94
N GLN A 415 -1.20 -27.08 20.11
CA GLN A 415 0.19 -26.64 20.13
C GLN A 415 0.49 -25.90 21.44
N GLU A 416 1.52 -26.34 22.14
CA GLU A 416 1.88 -25.85 23.48
C GLU A 416 2.18 -24.33 23.46
N TYR A 417 1.97 -23.63 24.59
CA TYR A 417 2.41 -22.24 24.74
C TYR A 417 3.92 -22.18 24.94
N PRO A 418 4.63 -21.17 24.40
CA PRO A 418 6.09 -21.13 24.40
C PRO A 418 6.69 -20.68 25.75
N THR A 419 6.51 -21.49 26.79
CA THR A 419 7.15 -21.33 28.10
C THR A 419 8.61 -21.86 28.09
N LEU A 420 9.30 -21.73 26.96
CA LEU A 420 10.63 -22.29 26.70
C LEU A 420 11.71 -21.69 27.62
N PHE A 421 11.48 -20.45 28.05
CA PHE A 421 12.45 -19.61 28.74
C PHE A 421 12.38 -19.75 30.27
N GLU A 422 11.58 -20.70 30.78
CA GLU A 422 11.74 -21.24 32.14
C GLU A 422 13.14 -21.86 32.32
N ASN A 423 13.72 -22.36 31.22
CA ASN A 423 15.14 -22.67 31.16
C ASN A 423 15.94 -21.36 31.07
N PRO A 424 16.84 -21.04 32.02
CA PRO A 424 17.63 -19.81 31.97
C PRO A 424 18.57 -19.73 30.75
N ASN A 425 18.85 -20.86 30.10
CA ASN A 425 19.60 -20.91 28.84
C ASN A 425 18.72 -20.76 27.59
N GLY A 426 17.40 -20.63 27.75
CA GLY A 426 16.42 -20.57 26.68
C GLY A 426 16.50 -21.79 25.76
N PHE A 427 16.61 -21.55 24.45
CA PHE A 427 16.80 -22.59 23.44
C PHE A 427 17.95 -22.27 22.50
N THR A 428 18.53 -23.31 21.92
CA THR A 428 19.57 -23.23 20.88
C THR A 428 19.10 -24.04 19.67
N VAL A 429 19.21 -23.44 18.48
CA VAL A 429 18.96 -24.11 17.20
C VAL A 429 20.28 -24.21 16.45
N GLU A 430 20.69 -25.43 16.15
CA GLU A 430 21.80 -25.71 15.24
C GLU A 430 21.27 -25.81 13.81
N PHE A 431 21.99 -25.22 12.86
CA PHE A 431 21.66 -25.27 11.44
C PHE A 431 22.91 -25.34 10.58
N THR A 432 22.73 -25.74 9.32
CA THR A 432 23.84 -25.83 8.36
C THR A 432 23.51 -25.02 7.12
N LEU A 433 24.40 -24.09 6.77
CA LEU A 433 24.33 -23.33 5.53
C LEU A 433 24.99 -24.12 4.39
N LYS A 434 24.27 -24.26 3.27
CA LYS A 434 24.77 -24.94 2.07
C LYS A 434 25.77 -24.09 1.26
N GLU A 435 25.74 -22.79 1.47
CA GLU A 435 26.52 -21.78 0.78
C GLU A 435 26.76 -20.60 1.71
N ASP A 436 27.75 -19.77 1.39
CA ASP A 436 28.01 -18.53 2.14
C ASP A 436 26.80 -17.59 2.05
N TYR A 437 26.49 -16.92 3.17
CA TYR A 437 25.52 -15.84 3.25
C TYR A 437 26.28 -14.54 3.53
N ASN A 438 26.36 -13.66 2.54
CA ASN A 438 26.94 -12.34 2.75
C ASN A 438 25.91 -11.40 3.38
N ASN A 439 26.38 -10.45 4.20
CA ASN A 439 25.54 -9.44 4.86
C ASN A 439 24.33 -10.07 5.58
N ALA A 440 24.56 -11.18 6.26
CA ALA A 440 23.50 -11.96 6.89
C ALA A 440 22.85 -11.15 8.01
N LYS A 441 21.52 -11.29 8.12
CA LYS A 441 20.71 -10.67 9.17
C LYS A 441 19.75 -11.65 9.78
N LEU A 442 19.51 -11.55 11.08
CA LEU A 442 18.37 -12.22 11.72
C LEU A 442 17.21 -11.23 11.82
N ARG A 443 16.12 -11.51 11.11
CA ARG A 443 14.83 -10.85 11.34
C ARG A 443 14.20 -11.50 12.57
N PHE A 444 14.21 -10.79 13.68
CA PHE A 444 13.77 -11.25 14.99
C PHE A 444 12.52 -10.49 15.45
N THR A 445 11.40 -11.19 15.62
CA THR A 445 10.17 -10.62 16.19
C THR A 445 9.96 -11.22 17.57
N THR A 446 9.67 -10.39 18.58
CA THR A 446 9.47 -10.84 19.97
C THR A 446 8.34 -10.09 20.64
N THR A 447 7.57 -10.78 21.48
CA THR A 447 6.51 -10.22 22.33
C THR A 447 6.39 -11.05 23.60
N GLY A 448 6.35 -10.38 24.75
CA GLY A 448 6.13 -11.01 26.06
C GLY A 448 4.64 -11.03 26.42
N HIS A 449 4.22 -12.11 27.09
CA HIS A 449 2.82 -12.38 27.42
C HIS A 449 2.67 -12.90 28.85
N GLY A 450 1.49 -12.70 29.41
CA GLY A 450 1.14 -13.05 30.78
C GLY A 450 0.30 -11.95 31.39
N GLY A 451 -1.02 -12.00 31.21
CA GLY A 451 -1.94 -10.90 31.46
C GLY A 451 -2.26 -10.62 32.94
N TRP A 452 -1.24 -10.45 33.79
CA TRP A 452 -1.38 -10.02 35.18
C TRP A 452 -0.21 -9.11 35.57
N GLU A 453 -0.31 -8.41 36.70
CA GLU A 453 0.63 -7.35 37.11
C GLU A 453 2.12 -7.75 37.06
N ASN A 454 2.44 -9.00 37.41
CA ASN A 454 3.82 -9.52 37.41
C ASN A 454 4.16 -10.35 36.17
N GLY A 455 3.23 -10.50 35.23
CA GLY A 455 3.43 -11.28 34.03
C GLY A 455 4.26 -10.55 32.98
N ASP A 456 4.91 -11.30 32.10
CA ASP A 456 5.87 -10.76 31.13
C ASP A 456 5.22 -9.86 30.06
N GLU A 457 3.89 -9.78 30.00
CA GLU A 457 3.18 -8.75 29.23
C GLU A 457 3.50 -7.34 29.76
N PHE A 458 3.51 -7.17 31.08
CA PHE A 458 3.63 -5.89 31.78
C PHE A 458 4.97 -5.69 32.50
N VAL A 459 5.86 -6.69 32.44
CA VAL A 459 7.21 -6.62 33.02
C VAL A 459 8.26 -6.67 31.93
N PRO A 460 9.11 -5.63 31.75
CA PRO A 460 10.15 -5.63 30.72
C PRO A 460 11.20 -6.71 30.98
N LYS A 461 11.54 -7.53 29.97
CA LYS A 461 12.57 -8.57 30.04
C LYS A 461 13.62 -8.43 28.95
N GLU A 462 14.91 -8.54 29.28
CA GLU A 462 15.97 -8.53 28.29
C GLU A 462 15.90 -9.79 27.40
N ASN A 463 15.85 -9.60 26.09
CA ASN A 463 16.01 -10.62 25.08
C ASN A 463 17.46 -10.58 24.59
N SER A 464 18.22 -11.65 24.80
CA SER A 464 19.60 -11.80 24.34
C SER A 464 19.70 -12.86 23.24
N ILE A 465 20.38 -12.52 22.15
CA ILE A 465 20.62 -13.42 21.00
C ILE A 465 22.11 -13.70 20.88
N PHE A 466 22.45 -14.97 20.65
CA PHE A 466 23.81 -15.43 20.46
C PHE A 466 23.93 -16.15 19.11
N LEU A 467 25.03 -15.91 18.40
CA LEU A 467 25.46 -16.63 17.21
C LEU A 467 26.75 -17.37 17.56
N ASP A 468 26.78 -18.68 17.38
CA ASP A 468 27.98 -19.52 17.65
C ASP A 468 28.57 -19.31 19.04
N GLY A 469 27.67 -19.16 20.04
CA GLY A 469 28.01 -18.92 21.43
C GLY A 469 28.38 -17.47 21.78
N GLN A 470 28.52 -16.58 20.79
CA GLN A 470 28.83 -15.17 21.01
C GLN A 470 27.56 -14.32 21.04
N LYS A 471 27.40 -13.44 22.03
CA LYS A 471 26.26 -12.52 22.10
C LYS A 471 26.36 -11.50 20.97
N VAL A 472 25.38 -11.46 20.08
CA VAL A 472 25.33 -10.55 18.92
C VAL A 472 24.28 -9.45 19.06
N PHE A 473 23.31 -9.63 19.95
CA PHE A 473 22.23 -8.66 20.15
C PHE A 473 21.61 -8.78 21.55
N ASN A 474 21.20 -7.65 22.11
CA ASN A 474 20.33 -7.60 23.27
C ASN A 474 19.38 -6.40 23.19
N ILE A 475 18.16 -6.59 23.70
CA ILE A 475 17.16 -5.53 23.79
C ILE A 475 16.21 -5.81 24.95
N VAL A 476 15.64 -4.78 25.57
CA VAL A 476 14.43 -4.91 26.38
C VAL A 476 13.26 -4.44 25.51
N PRO A 477 12.50 -5.35 24.90
CA PRO A 477 11.52 -4.97 23.88
C PRO A 477 10.27 -4.44 24.59
N TRP A 478 10.03 -3.13 24.49
CA TRP A 478 9.04 -2.42 25.32
C TRP A 478 8.38 -1.29 24.54
N ARG A 479 7.06 -1.13 24.68
CA ARG A 479 6.24 -0.09 24.03
C ARG A 479 5.57 0.77 25.09
N GLN A 480 5.67 2.09 24.95
CA GLN A 480 5.14 3.08 25.92
C GLN A 480 4.15 4.06 25.29
N ASP A 481 3.67 3.75 24.10
CA ASP A 481 2.81 4.58 23.27
C ASP A 481 1.39 4.02 23.14
N CYS A 482 1.03 2.97 23.90
CA CYS A 482 -0.21 2.21 23.72
C CYS A 482 -1.49 3.06 23.91
N GLY A 483 -1.48 4.04 24.81
CA GLY A 483 -2.59 4.98 24.97
C GLY A 483 -2.93 5.79 23.70
N SER A 484 -2.00 5.91 22.75
CA SER A 484 -2.25 6.56 21.44
C SER A 484 -3.30 5.82 20.60
N TYR A 485 -3.56 4.56 20.90
CA TYR A 485 -4.50 3.70 20.17
C TYR A 485 -5.83 3.51 20.92
N ARG A 486 -6.13 4.33 21.94
CA ARG A 486 -7.37 4.22 22.75
C ARG A 486 -8.63 4.15 21.89
N ALA A 487 -8.70 4.92 20.80
CA ALA A 487 -9.85 4.99 19.89
C ALA A 487 -10.16 3.67 19.14
N TYR A 488 -9.21 2.73 19.10
CA TYR A 488 -9.43 1.41 18.51
C TYR A 488 -10.06 0.43 19.50
N ASN A 489 -10.08 0.73 20.79
CA ASN A 489 -10.26 -0.23 21.88
C ASN A 489 -11.57 0.00 22.70
N PRO A 490 -12.76 -0.05 22.09
CA PRO A 490 -14.02 0.25 22.79
C PRO A 490 -14.28 -0.66 24.00
N ALA A 491 -13.91 -1.95 23.93
CA ALA A 491 -14.16 -2.94 24.98
C ALA A 491 -13.02 -3.08 26.01
N SER A 492 -12.01 -2.21 25.96
CA SER A 492 -10.90 -2.24 26.92
C SER A 492 -11.41 -1.94 28.33
N GLY A 493 -11.01 -2.77 29.30
CA GLY A 493 -11.33 -2.57 30.71
C GLY A 493 -10.75 -1.26 31.24
N ASN A 494 -11.48 -0.55 32.10
CA ASN A 494 -11.04 0.70 32.72
C ASN A 494 -10.87 0.47 34.23
N PHE A 495 -9.81 1.03 34.81
CA PHE A 495 -9.39 0.79 36.19
C PHE A 495 -9.53 2.06 37.04
N ASP A 496 -9.53 1.88 38.37
CA ASP A 496 -9.76 2.97 39.34
C ASP A 496 -8.68 4.06 39.32
N ASN A 497 -7.50 3.77 38.74
CA ASN A 497 -6.44 4.75 38.52
C ASN A 497 -6.68 5.65 37.28
N GLY A 498 -7.81 5.47 36.58
CA GLY A 498 -8.18 6.24 35.41
C GLY A 498 -7.59 5.73 34.09
N LEU A 499 -6.81 4.65 34.11
CA LEU A 499 -6.25 4.04 32.90
C LEU A 499 -7.16 2.94 32.33
N SER A 500 -7.09 2.75 31.02
CA SER A 500 -7.66 1.60 30.35
C SER A 500 -6.58 0.53 30.10
N SER A 501 -6.98 -0.74 29.99
CA SER A 501 -6.04 -1.84 29.69
C SER A 501 -5.24 -1.61 28.42
N SER A 502 -5.89 -1.07 27.38
CA SER A 502 -5.23 -0.67 26.12
C SER A 502 -4.14 0.38 26.29
N ASP A 503 -4.10 1.10 27.41
CA ASP A 503 -3.19 2.25 27.60
C ASP A 503 -1.86 1.81 28.21
N TYR A 504 -1.83 0.67 28.91
CA TYR A 504 -0.63 0.17 29.57
C TYR A 504 0.50 -0.14 28.59
N SER A 505 1.71 0.24 29.00
CA SER A 505 2.95 -0.15 28.36
C SER A 505 3.13 -1.66 28.43
N ARG A 506 3.73 -2.25 27.40
CA ARG A 506 3.80 -3.71 27.22
C ARG A 506 5.09 -4.16 26.57
N SER A 507 5.39 -5.45 26.71
CA SER A 507 6.53 -6.14 26.11
C SER A 507 6.42 -6.26 24.59
N ASN A 508 6.63 -5.14 23.90
CA ASN A 508 6.77 -4.96 22.45
C ASN A 508 5.49 -4.94 21.60
N TRP A 509 4.33 -4.78 22.22
CA TRP A 509 3.06 -4.72 21.48
C TRP A 509 2.05 -3.78 22.14
N CYS A 510 1.09 -3.29 21.36
CA CYS A 510 -0.08 -2.58 21.87
C CYS A 510 -1.33 -3.13 21.16
N PRO A 511 -2.48 -3.26 21.85
CA PRO A 511 -3.75 -3.65 21.23
C PRO A 511 -4.12 -2.74 20.05
N GLY A 512 -4.31 -3.33 18.86
CA GLY A 512 -4.60 -2.59 17.63
C GLY A 512 -3.37 -2.22 16.79
N THR A 513 -2.19 -2.80 17.06
CA THR A 513 -0.95 -2.48 16.34
C THR A 513 -0.20 -3.72 15.83
N ILE A 514 0.72 -3.49 14.88
CA ILE A 514 1.75 -4.46 14.52
C ILE A 514 2.88 -4.47 15.55
N THR A 515 3.60 -5.59 15.64
CA THR A 515 4.93 -5.64 16.26
C THR A 515 5.99 -5.65 15.17
N ASN A 516 6.86 -4.64 15.16
CA ASN A 516 7.95 -4.56 14.20
C ASN A 516 9.06 -5.58 14.54
N PRO A 517 9.63 -6.26 13.53
CA PRO A 517 10.82 -7.07 13.71
C PRO A 517 12.05 -6.19 13.95
N TYR A 518 13.03 -6.75 14.66
CA TYR A 518 14.40 -6.25 14.70
C TYR A 518 15.20 -6.93 13.57
N PHE A 519 15.99 -6.15 12.82
CA PHE A 519 16.93 -6.68 11.83
C PHE A 519 18.33 -6.66 12.43
N ILE A 520 18.75 -7.79 12.98
CA ILE A 520 20.02 -7.95 13.68
C ILE A 520 21.10 -8.28 12.66
N ASN A 521 22.14 -7.44 12.55
CA ASN A 521 23.27 -7.71 11.66
C ASN A 521 24.12 -8.84 12.23
N LEU A 522 24.38 -9.87 11.42
CA LEU A 522 25.23 -11.01 11.76
C LEU A 522 26.57 -11.01 11.01
N GLY A 523 26.71 -10.14 10.00
CA GLY A 523 27.90 -10.11 9.14
C GLY A 523 27.88 -11.22 8.09
N ASP A 524 29.05 -11.57 7.56
CA ASP A 524 29.15 -12.67 6.59
C ASP A 524 29.24 -14.02 7.30
N LEU A 525 28.40 -14.97 6.90
CA LEU A 525 28.38 -16.34 7.42
C LEU A 525 28.90 -17.30 6.35
N LYS A 526 29.77 -18.22 6.73
CA LYS A 526 30.32 -19.23 5.83
C LYS A 526 29.37 -20.42 5.67
N ALA A 527 29.49 -21.13 4.56
CA ALA A 527 28.91 -22.46 4.44
C ALA A 527 29.42 -23.35 5.59
N GLY A 528 28.53 -24.14 6.19
CA GLY A 528 28.86 -24.97 7.34
C GLY A 528 27.88 -24.84 8.50
N LYS A 529 28.28 -25.38 9.66
CA LYS A 529 27.46 -25.44 10.86
C LYS A 529 27.50 -24.13 11.61
N HIS A 530 26.32 -23.68 12.03
CA HIS A 530 26.13 -22.51 12.88
C HIS A 530 25.06 -22.81 13.94
N SER A 531 24.99 -21.96 14.96
CA SER A 531 23.97 -22.03 15.99
C SER A 531 23.44 -20.65 16.35
N ILE A 532 22.13 -20.55 16.55
CA ILE A 532 21.49 -19.38 17.14
C ILE A 532 20.87 -19.78 18.47
N GLN A 533 21.15 -19.01 19.52
CA GLN A 533 20.54 -19.16 20.84
C GLN A 533 19.79 -17.90 21.23
N VAL A 534 18.62 -18.09 21.86
CA VAL A 534 17.78 -17.01 22.41
C VAL A 534 17.65 -17.22 23.91
N LYS A 535 17.92 -16.18 24.71
CA LYS A 535 17.72 -16.19 26.17
C LYS A 535 16.82 -15.04 26.59
N ILE A 536 15.84 -15.34 27.44
CA ILE A 536 14.92 -14.37 28.04
C ILE A 536 14.73 -14.78 29.51
N PRO A 537 14.83 -13.86 30.49
CA PRO A 537 14.58 -14.17 31.89
C PRO A 537 13.07 -14.21 32.17
N GLN A 538 12.40 -15.30 31.76
CA GLN A 538 10.96 -15.44 31.84
C GLN A 538 10.44 -15.32 33.28
N GLY A 539 9.31 -14.62 33.44
CA GLY A 539 8.58 -14.54 34.70
C GLY A 539 8.11 -15.91 35.18
N LYS A 540 8.10 -16.10 36.51
CA LYS A 540 7.55 -17.31 37.14
C LYS A 540 6.02 -17.32 37.03
N PRO A 541 5.39 -18.50 36.96
CA PRO A 541 3.93 -18.61 37.08
C PRO A 541 3.40 -18.10 38.43
N GLU A 542 2.16 -17.62 38.43
CA GLU A 542 1.41 -17.18 39.61
C GLU A 542 -0.01 -17.74 39.56
N GLY A 543 -0.32 -18.70 40.43
CA GLY A 543 -1.58 -19.44 40.38
C GLY A 543 -1.76 -20.17 39.05
N ASN A 544 -2.85 -19.87 38.33
CA ASN A 544 -3.12 -20.43 37.00
C ASN A 544 -2.51 -19.58 35.85
N SER A 545 -1.89 -18.45 36.18
CA SER A 545 -1.29 -17.54 35.21
C SER A 545 0.17 -17.91 34.97
N PHE A 546 0.61 -17.86 33.72
CA PHE A 546 1.99 -18.14 33.34
C PHE A 546 2.47 -17.18 32.25
N SER A 547 3.77 -16.87 32.28
CA SER A 547 4.39 -16.03 31.27
C SER A 547 4.86 -16.88 30.11
N TYR A 548 4.81 -16.35 28.91
CA TYR A 548 5.33 -17.00 27.71
C TYR A 548 5.80 -15.97 26.70
N TRP A 549 6.63 -16.40 25.75
CA TRP A 549 7.22 -15.52 24.74
C TRP A 549 7.04 -16.07 23.34
N ASN A 550 6.29 -15.33 22.53
CA ASN A 550 6.22 -15.58 21.10
C ASN A 550 7.45 -14.92 20.46
N VAL A 551 8.36 -15.73 19.89
CA VAL A 551 9.56 -15.27 19.18
C VAL A 551 9.68 -15.95 17.83
N SER A 552 10.04 -15.20 16.80
CA SER A 552 10.32 -15.74 15.46
C SER A 552 11.65 -15.20 14.95
N GLY A 553 12.38 -16.04 14.22
CA GLY A 553 13.73 -15.76 13.74
C GLY A 553 13.93 -16.30 12.33
N VAL A 554 14.11 -15.40 11.37
CA VAL A 554 14.41 -15.75 9.97
C VAL A 554 15.77 -15.21 9.60
N LEU A 555 16.67 -16.10 9.21
CA LEU A 555 17.98 -15.74 8.70
C LEU A 555 17.86 -15.27 7.24
N LEU A 556 18.33 -14.07 6.98
CA LEU A 556 18.31 -13.40 5.69
C LEU A 556 19.74 -13.28 5.17
N GLY A 557 19.94 -13.37 3.87
CA GLY A 557 21.26 -13.19 3.23
C GLY A 557 21.20 -13.08 1.71
N GLU A 558 22.38 -12.84 1.14
CA GLU A 558 22.60 -12.63 -0.31
C GLU A 558 23.05 -13.87 -1.08
#